data_AF-A0A1J4QD74-F1
#
_entry.id   AF-A0A1J4QD74-F1
#
_cell.length_a   1.000
_cell.length_b   1.000
_cell.length_c   1.000
_cell.angle_alpha   90.00
_cell.angle_beta   90.00
_cell.angle_gamma   90.00
#
_symmetry.space_group_name_H-M   'P 1'
#
loop_
_entity.id
_entity.type
_entity.pdbx_description
1 polymer ?
#
loop_
_entity_poly.entity_id
_entity_poly.type
_entity_poly.pdbx_seq_one_letter_code
_entity_poly.pdbx_strand_id
1 'polypeptide(L)'
;MVSLNTLVTAIAGGMLAAALTGCANHLPAETVNSIDIDRESVRRDYVFQTQGGGLGFIDQPSPRFSVTDHESFRVTIYSVNKTLAVYTPYQPLRELYEFPVGIVMTAGGVVLSVVEWCLSLACCRM
;
A
#
# COMPACT_ATOMS: atom_id res chain seq x y z
N MET A 1 -28.14 -25.28 -38.23
CA MET A 1 -28.79 -23.99 -37.91
C MET A 1 -28.89 -23.91 -36.39
N VAL A 2 -28.12 -23.02 -35.75
CA VAL A 2 -28.17 -22.83 -34.29
C VAL A 2 -29.41 -21.98 -33.98
N SER A 3 -30.24 -22.39 -33.01
CA SER A 3 -31.43 -21.61 -32.66
C SER A 3 -31.04 -20.32 -31.95
N LEU A 4 -31.83 -19.27 -32.12
CA LEU A 4 -31.60 -17.96 -31.51
C LEU A 4 -31.45 -18.07 -29.98
N ASN A 5 -32.25 -18.94 -29.34
CA ASN A 5 -32.18 -19.18 -27.90
C ASN A 5 -30.86 -19.83 -27.49
N THR A 6 -30.34 -20.76 -28.27
CA THR A 6 -29.05 -21.43 -28.00
C THR A 6 -27.89 -20.44 -28.07
N LEU A 7 -28.00 -19.47 -28.98
CA LEU A 7 -26.99 -18.42 -29.17
C LEU A 7 -27.02 -17.40 -28.02
N VAL A 8 -28.23 -17.00 -27.57
CA VAL A 8 -28.41 -16.13 -26.40
C VAL A 8 -27.89 -16.78 -25.12
N THR A 9 -28.19 -18.06 -24.88
CA THR A 9 -27.71 -18.77 -23.67
C THR A 9 -26.19 -18.94 -23.65
N ALA A 10 -25.56 -19.15 -24.80
CA ALA A 10 -24.10 -19.28 -24.87
C ALA A 10 -23.40 -17.94 -24.60
N ILE A 11 -23.94 -16.83 -25.13
CA ILE A 11 -23.43 -15.49 -24.86
C ILE A 11 -23.60 -15.14 -23.39
N ALA A 12 -24.80 -15.33 -22.82
CA ALA A 12 -25.07 -15.02 -21.42
C ALA A 12 -24.19 -15.84 -20.45
N GLY A 13 -23.99 -17.13 -20.73
CA GLY A 13 -23.11 -17.99 -19.95
C GLY A 13 -21.63 -17.56 -20.02
N GLY A 14 -21.14 -17.20 -21.22
CA GLY A 14 -19.77 -16.69 -21.39
C GLY A 14 -19.55 -15.35 -20.68
N MET A 15 -20.54 -14.46 -20.73
CA MET A 15 -20.50 -13.17 -20.03
C MET A 15 -20.48 -13.33 -18.51
N LEU A 16 -21.28 -14.25 -17.96
CA LEU A 16 -21.31 -14.54 -16.53
C LEU A 16 -19.97 -15.13 -16.05
N ALA A 17 -19.38 -16.05 -16.81
CA ALA A 17 -18.08 -16.64 -16.49
C ALA A 17 -16.94 -15.60 -16.54
N ALA A 18 -17.00 -14.66 -17.49
CA ALA A 18 -16.03 -13.56 -17.57
C ALA A 18 -16.19 -12.57 -16.40
N ALA A 19 -17.42 -12.27 -15.98
CA ALA A 19 -17.66 -11.41 -14.82
C ALA A 19 -17.19 -12.05 -13.51
N LEU A 20 -17.38 -13.37 -13.35
CA LEU A 20 -16.98 -14.09 -12.13
C LEU A 20 -15.46 -14.31 -12.04
N THR A 21 -14.76 -14.47 -13.16
CA THR A 21 -13.29 -14.55 -13.17
C THR A 21 -12.62 -13.18 -13.13
N GLY A 22 -13.36 -12.11 -13.44
CA GLY A 22 -12.93 -10.72 -13.38
C GLY A 22 -12.77 -10.17 -11.96
N CYS A 23 -13.52 -10.62 -10.96
CA CYS A 23 -13.41 -10.13 -9.58
C CYS A 23 -12.07 -10.51 -8.93
N ALA A 24 -11.03 -9.69 -9.08
CA ALA A 24 -9.74 -9.91 -8.46
C ALA A 24 -9.29 -8.70 -7.62
N ASN A 25 -9.06 -8.99 -6.34
CA ASN A 25 -8.12 -8.34 -5.42
C ASN A 25 -7.95 -6.81 -5.56
N HIS A 26 -9.02 -6.05 -5.30
CA HIS A 26 -8.87 -4.70 -4.76
C HIS A 26 -8.33 -4.84 -3.32
N LEU A 27 -7.03 -5.06 -3.18
CA LEU A 27 -6.38 -4.98 -1.89
C LEU A 27 -6.37 -3.52 -1.45
N PRO A 28 -6.97 -3.18 -0.30
CA PRO A 28 -6.87 -1.85 0.25
C PRO A 28 -5.39 -1.53 0.52
N ALA A 29 -4.98 -0.29 0.26
CA ALA A 29 -3.66 0.16 0.62
C ALA A 29 -3.47 0.04 2.14
N GLU A 30 -2.41 -0.65 2.57
CA GLU A 30 -2.10 -0.80 3.99
C GLU A 30 -1.18 0.34 4.43
N THR A 31 -1.60 1.08 5.46
CA THR A 31 -0.83 2.15 6.06
C THR A 31 -0.08 1.60 7.27
N VAL A 32 1.23 1.39 7.13
CA VAL A 32 2.07 0.90 8.22
C VAL A 32 2.64 2.10 8.98
N ASN A 33 2.16 2.31 10.20
CA ASN A 33 2.71 3.32 11.10
C ASN A 33 3.93 2.72 11.82
N SER A 34 5.12 3.21 11.48
CA SER A 34 6.37 2.85 12.18
C SER A 34 6.88 4.03 12.98
N ILE A 35 7.21 3.80 14.25
CA ILE A 35 7.89 4.79 15.08
C ILE A 35 9.38 4.67 14.77
N ASP A 36 10.00 5.75 14.30
CA ASP A 36 11.44 5.80 14.06
C ASP A 36 12.10 6.71 15.11
N ILE A 37 13.25 6.30 15.60
CA ILE A 37 13.96 6.98 16.70
C ILE A 37 15.34 7.37 16.21
N ASP A 38 15.50 8.65 15.90
CA ASP A 38 16.79 9.20 15.50
C ASP A 38 17.56 9.71 16.73
N ARG A 39 18.87 9.49 16.74
CA ARG A 39 19.78 9.87 17.82
C ARG A 39 20.94 10.66 17.25
N GLU A 40 20.93 11.96 17.46
CA GLU A 40 22.01 12.85 17.06
C GLU A 40 22.92 13.13 18.26
N SER A 41 24.23 12.95 18.11
CA SER A 41 25.21 13.30 19.15
C SER A 41 25.41 14.82 19.16
N VAL A 42 24.97 15.47 20.23
CA VAL A 42 25.02 16.94 20.34
C VAL A 42 26.35 17.40 20.90
N ARG A 43 26.90 16.64 21.84
CA ARG A 43 28.16 16.99 22.50
C ARG A 43 28.82 15.75 23.06
N ARG A 44 30.12 15.64 22.78
CA ARG A 44 31.01 14.61 23.33
C ARG A 44 32.08 15.31 24.17
N ASP A 45 32.07 15.02 25.46
CA ASP A 45 33.00 15.62 26.42
C ASP A 45 33.97 14.54 26.91
N TYR A 46 35.27 14.83 26.79
CA TYR A 46 36.33 13.95 27.29
C TYR A 46 36.81 14.46 28.65
N VAL A 47 36.54 13.68 29.70
CA VAL A 47 37.01 14.00 31.05
C VAL A 47 38.28 13.20 31.33
N PHE A 48 39.39 13.92 31.48
CA PHE A 48 40.69 13.35 31.83
C PHE A 48 40.83 13.36 33.36
N GLN A 49 40.89 12.17 33.95
CA GLN A 49 41.11 12.02 35.39
C GLN A 49 42.56 11.58 35.62
N THR A 50 43.30 12.36 36.40
CA THR A 50 44.68 12.05 36.77
C THR A 50 44.66 11.21 38.06
N GLN A 51 45.31 10.05 38.04
CA GLN A 51 45.38 9.20 39.22
C GLN A 51 46.52 9.69 40.13
N GLY A 52 46.19 10.64 41.02
CA GLY A 52 47.12 11.31 41.93
C GLY A 52 46.62 12.73 42.17
N GLY A 53 45.96 12.97 43.31
CA GLY A 53 45.35 14.28 43.59
C GLY A 53 46.38 15.40 43.68
N GLY A 54 46.19 16.47 42.89
CA GLY A 54 46.99 17.70 42.95
C GLY A 54 48.13 17.81 41.92
N LEU A 55 48.84 18.95 41.95
CA LEU A 55 49.91 19.37 41.00
C LEU A 55 51.10 18.39 40.84
N GLY A 56 51.11 17.26 41.57
CA GLY A 56 52.18 16.24 41.52
C GLY A 56 52.25 15.41 40.23
N PHE A 57 51.38 15.67 39.25
CA PHE A 57 51.47 15.06 37.91
C PHE A 57 52.73 15.49 37.14
N ILE A 58 53.26 16.70 37.39
CA ILE A 58 54.35 17.30 36.59
C ILE A 58 55.69 16.59 36.81
N ASP A 59 55.91 15.98 37.99
CA ASP A 59 57.18 15.34 38.34
C ASP A 59 57.24 13.82 38.07
N GLN A 60 56.15 13.22 37.58
CA GLN A 60 56.11 11.78 37.30
C GLN A 60 56.60 11.53 35.86
N PRO A 61 57.59 10.63 35.62
CA PRO A 61 58.08 10.36 34.26
C PRO A 61 57.05 9.65 33.37
N SER A 62 56.02 9.03 33.95
CA SER A 62 54.92 8.37 33.24
C SER A 62 53.60 8.42 34.03
N PRO A 63 52.91 9.57 34.03
CA PRO A 63 51.67 9.71 34.76
C PRO A 63 50.55 8.88 34.11
N ARG A 64 49.77 8.19 34.94
CA ARG A 64 48.64 7.37 34.50
C ARG A 64 47.37 8.23 34.42
N PHE A 65 46.79 8.27 33.22
CA PHE A 65 45.53 8.95 32.95
C PHE A 65 44.41 7.93 32.74
N SER A 66 43.24 8.21 33.30
CA SER A 66 41.99 7.55 32.94
C SER A 66 41.15 8.52 32.12
N VAL A 67 40.71 8.10 30.94
CA VAL A 67 39.84 8.90 30.08
C VAL A 67 38.42 8.35 30.21
N THR A 68 37.48 9.19 30.61
CA THR A 68 36.06 8.84 30.63
C THR A 68 35.35 9.60 29.50
N ASP A 69 34.66 8.85 28.64
CA ASP A 69 33.87 9.41 27.55
C ASP A 69 32.44 9.64 28.03
N HIS A 70 31.99 10.89 28.01
CA HIS A 70 30.62 11.27 28.30
C HIS A 70 29.98 11.81 27.03
N GLU A 71 29.07 11.02 26.45
CA GLU A 71 28.33 11.40 25.25
C GLU A 71 26.90 11.80 25.61
N SER A 72 26.50 13.00 25.17
CA SER A 72 25.13 13.50 25.32
C SER A 72 24.39 13.43 23.99
N PHE A 73 23.24 12.76 24.00
CA PHE A 73 22.42 12.51 22.81
C PHE A 73 21.16 13.36 22.84
N ARG A 74 20.83 14.00 21.71
CA ARG A 74 19.47 14.52 21.47
C ARG A 74 18.67 13.41 20.82
N VAL A 75 17.63 12.96 21.52
CA VAL A 75 16.70 11.96 21.02
C VAL A 75 15.50 12.70 20.44
N THR A 76 15.28 12.54 19.14
CA THR A 76 14.09 13.08 18.48
C THR A 76 13.23 11.91 18.02
N ILE A 77 11.99 11.86 18.50
CA ILE A 77 11.04 10.81 18.17
C ILE A 77 10.22 11.28 16.97
N TYR A 78 10.28 10.55 15.87
CA TYR A 78 9.46 10.83 14.69
C TYR A 78 8.43 9.74 14.50
N SER A 79 7.17 10.15 14.27
CA SER A 79 6.15 9.23 13.80
C SER A 79 6.19 9.23 12.27
N VAL A 80 6.71 8.15 11.68
CA VAL A 80 6.80 8.01 10.23
C VAL A 80 5.62 7.17 9.76
N ASN A 81 4.71 7.79 9.02
CA ASN A 81 3.63 7.08 8.35
C ASN A 81 4.11 6.62 6.97
N LYS A 82 4.30 5.31 6.78
CA LYS A 82 4.65 4.73 5.48
C LYS A 82 3.39 4.16 4.84
N THR A 83 2.91 4.85 3.81
CA THR A 83 1.83 4.34 2.95
C THR A 83 2.42 3.43 1.89
N LEU A 84 2.28 2.11 2.06
CA LEU A 84 2.71 1.14 1.05
C LEU A 84 1.55 0.92 0.08
N ALA A 85 1.61 1.56 -1.09
CA ALA A 85 0.75 1.17 -2.19
C ALA A 85 1.26 -0.18 -2.73
N VAL A 86 0.46 -1.24 -2.59
CA VAL A 86 0.77 -2.53 -3.23
C VAL A 86 0.69 -2.34 -4.73
N TYR A 87 1.83 -2.02 -5.35
CA TYR A 87 1.90 -1.82 -6.79
C TYR A 87 1.95 -3.18 -7.48
N THR A 88 0.80 -3.66 -7.97
CA THR A 88 0.81 -4.79 -8.89
C THR A 88 1.04 -4.26 -10.31
N PRO A 89 2.13 -4.64 -11.01
CA PRO A 89 2.54 -4.02 -12.27
C PRO A 89 1.53 -4.20 -13.42
N TYR A 90 0.55 -5.09 -13.26
CA TYR A 90 -0.51 -5.34 -14.24
C TYR A 90 -1.85 -4.66 -13.89
N GLN A 91 -1.98 -4.01 -12.72
CA GLN A 91 -3.21 -3.34 -12.29
C GLN A 91 -3.75 -2.30 -13.30
N PRO A 92 -2.95 -1.36 -13.82
CA PRO A 92 -3.49 -0.35 -14.74
C PRO A 92 -3.91 -0.95 -16.07
N LEU A 93 -3.18 -1.97 -16.54
CA LEU A 93 -3.51 -2.68 -17.78
C LEU A 93 -4.82 -3.46 -17.63
N ARG A 94 -5.12 -3.91 -16.41
CA ARG A 94 -6.37 -4.59 -16.07
C ARG A 94 -7.58 -3.68 -16.02
N GLU A 95 -7.47 -2.54 -15.34
CA GLU A 95 -8.54 -1.53 -15.28
C GLU A 95 -8.95 -1.07 -16.70
N LEU A 96 -7.99 -1.01 -17.62
CA LEU A 96 -8.20 -0.60 -19.01
C LEU A 96 -9.18 -1.48 -19.79
N TYR A 97 -9.31 -2.77 -19.46
CA TYR A 97 -10.31 -3.64 -20.11
C TYR A 97 -11.51 -3.95 -19.21
N GLU A 98 -11.33 -4.03 -17.89
CA GLU A 98 -12.39 -4.45 -16.97
C GLU A 98 -13.48 -3.37 -16.81
N PHE A 99 -13.08 -2.11 -16.69
CA PHE A 99 -14.01 -0.99 -16.58
C PHE A 99 -14.89 -0.80 -17.84
N PRO A 100 -14.33 -0.72 -19.06
CA PRO A 100 -15.16 -0.57 -20.26
C PRO A 100 -16.01 -1.81 -20.54
N VAL A 101 -15.53 -3.02 -20.27
CA VAL A 101 -16.35 -4.24 -20.39
C VAL A 101 -17.54 -4.17 -19.43
N GLY A 102 -17.32 -3.77 -18.17
CA GLY A 102 -18.39 -3.56 -17.20
C GLY A 102 -19.45 -2.55 -17.68
N ILE A 103 -19.03 -1.43 -18.27
CA ILE A 103 -19.95 -0.44 -18.85
C ILE A 103 -20.79 -1.04 -19.98
N VAL A 104 -20.13 -1.72 -20.93
CA VAL A 104 -20.82 -2.31 -22.10
C VAL A 104 -21.83 -3.37 -21.66
N MET A 105 -21.45 -4.23 -20.72
CA MET A 105 -22.33 -5.27 -20.18
C MET A 105 -23.54 -4.67 -19.47
N THR A 106 -23.33 -3.64 -18.66
CA THR A 106 -24.41 -2.97 -17.93
C THR A 106 -25.38 -2.30 -18.90
N ALA A 107 -24.87 -1.55 -19.87
CA ALA A 107 -25.69 -0.89 -20.88
C ALA A 107 -26.47 -1.91 -21.74
N GLY A 108 -25.82 -2.99 -22.17
CA GLY A 108 -26.45 -4.07 -22.91
C GLY A 108 -27.58 -4.73 -22.13
N GLY A 109 -27.36 -5.04 -20.84
CA GLY A 109 -28.38 -5.61 -19.96
C GLY A 109 -29.60 -4.70 -19.80
N VAL A 110 -29.38 -3.39 -19.61
CA VAL A 110 -30.47 -2.39 -19.53
C VAL A 110 -31.27 -2.34 -20.84
N VAL A 111 -30.59 -2.26 -21.98
CA VAL A 111 -31.25 -2.19 -23.29
C VAL A 111 -32.11 -3.44 -23.52
N LEU A 112 -31.56 -4.64 -23.27
CA LEU A 112 -32.30 -5.88 -23.43
C LEU A 112 -33.52 -5.95 -22.50
N SER A 113 -33.36 -5.51 -21.24
CA SER A 113 -34.46 -5.47 -20.28
C SER A 113 -35.59 -4.53 -20.73
N VAL A 114 -35.24 -3.35 -21.25
CA VAL A 114 -36.22 -2.38 -21.77
C VAL A 114 -36.94 -2.94 -22.98
N VAL A 115 -36.21 -3.56 -23.91
CA VAL A 115 -36.79 -4.19 -25.10
C VAL A 115 -37.77 -5.29 -24.71
N GLU A 116 -37.39 -6.17 -23.78
CA GLU A 116 -38.26 -7.22 -23.26
C GLU A 116 -39.52 -6.66 -22.61
N TRP A 117 -39.38 -5.62 -21.77
CA TRP A 117 -40.51 -4.92 -21.16
C TRP A 117 -41.48 -4.34 -22.19
N CYS A 118 -40.94 -3.69 -23.22
CA CYS A 118 -41.72 -3.10 -24.30
C CYS A 118 -42.45 -4.16 -25.14
N LEU A 119 -41.79 -5.29 -25.41
CA LEU A 119 -42.37 -6.40 -26.15
C LEU A 119 -43.50 -7.08 -25.37
N SER A 120 -43.32 -7.25 -24.05
CA SER A 120 -44.34 -7.76 -23.13
C SER A 120 -45.58 -6.86 -23.12
N LEU A 121 -45.40 -5.55 -23.01
CA LEU A 121 -46.49 -4.57 -23.08
C LEU A 121 -47.21 -4.57 -24.43
N ALA A 122 -46.47 -4.72 -25.54
CA ALA A 122 -47.05 -4.81 -26.88
C ALA A 122 -47.89 -6.09 -27.07
N CYS A 123 -47.45 -7.22 -26.49
CA CYS A 123 -48.17 -8.49 -26.52
C CYS A 123 -49.44 -8.44 -25.65
N CYS A 124 -49.42 -7.72 -24.53
CA CYS A 124 -50.58 -7.56 -23.64
C CYS A 124 -51.63 -6.55 -24.18
N ARG A 125 -51.32 -5.86 -25.29
CA ARG A 125 -52.20 -4.87 -25.92
C ARG A 125 -52.91 -5.39 -27.19
N MET A 126 -52.70 -6.66 -27.57
CA MET A 126 -53.45 -7.38 -28.60
C MET A 126 -54.51 -8.30 -27.99
#